data_AF-A0A1I6HLH1-F1
#
_entry.id   AF-A0A1I6HLH1-F1
#
_cell.length_a   1.000
_cell.length_b   1.000
_cell.length_c   1.000
_cell.angle_alpha   90.00
_cell.angle_beta   90.00
_cell.angle_gamma   90.00
#
_symmetry.space_group_name_H-M   'P 1'
#
loop_
_entity.id
_entity.type
_entity.pdbx_description
1 polymer ?
#
loop_
_entity_poly.entity_id
_entity_poly.type
_entity_poly.pdbx_seq_one_letter_code
_entity_poly.pdbx_strand_id
1 'polypeptide(L)'
;MFKSVIAGITALSLTFATAMPAQANGFDRDDVGKIIIGIAALAALNAAIENNRRDRQQPETPQHPTSGNNQQSLPQSCMERIDTRYGEHRMLMRRCLQRNDIRVRDLPNRCEVRLFTDDGPRNGFDPACLRQAGYRIDRRH
;
A
#
# COMPACT_ATOMS: atom_id res chain seq x y z
N MET A 1 56.33 26.74 10.87
CA MET A 1 55.04 26.12 11.22
C MET A 1 54.12 26.17 9.99
N PHE A 2 53.52 25.03 9.65
CA PHE A 2 52.49 24.77 8.63
C PHE A 2 52.78 25.09 7.16
N LYS A 3 53.36 24.12 6.44
CA LYS A 3 53.41 24.14 4.97
C LYS A 3 53.65 22.75 4.35
N SER A 4 52.96 21.69 4.81
CA SER A 4 53.09 20.35 4.19
C SER A 4 51.88 19.40 4.34
N VAL A 5 50.67 19.87 4.65
CA VAL A 5 49.51 18.97 4.87
C VAL A 5 48.39 19.16 3.83
N ILE A 6 48.75 19.39 2.56
CA ILE A 6 47.79 19.49 1.46
C ILE A 6 48.30 18.65 0.28
N ALA A 7 48.24 17.33 0.40
CA ALA A 7 48.54 16.42 -0.72
C ALA A 7 47.90 15.02 -0.58
N GLY A 8 46.86 14.84 0.25
CA GLY A 8 46.37 13.50 0.62
C GLY A 8 44.85 13.29 0.65
N ILE A 9 44.04 14.14 0.00
CA ILE A 9 42.58 13.98 0.00
C ILE A 9 42.00 14.36 -1.38
N THR A 10 42.24 13.55 -2.41
CA THR A 10 41.61 13.71 -3.73
C THR A 10 41.07 12.40 -4.32
N ALA A 11 40.79 11.39 -3.50
CA ALA A 11 40.42 10.05 -4.00
C ALA A 11 39.21 9.38 -3.33
N LEU A 12 38.22 10.13 -2.82
CA LEU A 12 37.01 9.52 -2.21
C LEU A 12 35.66 10.10 -2.66
N SER A 13 35.60 10.94 -3.71
CA SER A 13 34.37 11.69 -4.03
C SER A 13 33.64 11.28 -5.32
N LEU A 14 33.97 10.14 -5.96
CA LEU A 14 33.45 9.82 -7.30
C LEU A 14 32.61 8.53 -7.42
N THR A 15 32.23 7.86 -6.32
CA THR A 15 31.57 6.53 -6.42
C THR A 15 30.06 6.53 -6.13
N PHE A 16 29.39 7.68 -5.99
CA PHE A 16 27.95 7.73 -5.67
C PHE A 16 27.06 8.38 -6.74
N ALA A 17 27.50 8.48 -8.00
CA ALA A 17 26.75 9.13 -9.08
C ALA A 17 26.43 8.28 -10.32
N THR A 18 26.47 6.94 -10.23
CA THR A 18 26.02 6.04 -11.31
C THR A 18 24.96 5.04 -10.82
N ALA A 19 23.93 5.52 -10.13
CA ALA A 19 22.63 4.85 -10.12
C ALA A 19 21.77 5.52 -11.21
N MET A 20 22.12 5.29 -12.48
CA MET A 20 21.21 5.61 -13.59
C MET A 20 20.25 4.44 -13.75
N PRO A 21 18.93 4.68 -13.80
CA PRO A 21 17.98 3.64 -14.16
C PRO A 21 18.34 3.17 -15.57
N ALA A 22 18.44 1.86 -15.79
CA ALA A 22 18.65 1.30 -17.10
C ALA A 22 17.51 1.76 -18.04
N GLN A 23 17.77 2.75 -18.89
CA GLN A 23 16.93 2.99 -20.04
C GLN A 23 17.00 1.77 -20.95
N ALA A 24 15.90 1.03 -21.02
CA ALA A 24 15.69 -0.07 -21.93
C ALA A 24 15.63 0.46 -23.37
N ASN A 25 16.80 0.64 -24.00
CA ASN A 25 16.88 0.61 -25.44
C ASN A 25 16.86 -0.86 -25.86
N GLY A 26 15.81 -1.22 -26.60
CA GLY A 26 15.52 -2.58 -27.04
C GLY A 26 16.69 -3.26 -27.72
N PHE A 27 16.79 -4.57 -27.52
CA PHE A 27 17.80 -5.45 -28.09
C PHE A 27 17.77 -5.37 -29.62
N ASP A 28 18.74 -4.66 -30.16
CA ASP A 28 19.13 -4.69 -31.57
C ASP A 28 19.65 -6.11 -31.89
N ARG A 29 19.14 -6.69 -32.99
CA ARG A 29 19.23 -8.14 -33.27
C ARG A 29 20.54 -8.56 -33.94
N ASP A 30 21.44 -7.62 -34.23
CA ASP A 30 22.60 -7.88 -35.07
C ASP A 30 23.93 -8.08 -34.32
N ASP A 31 23.92 -8.17 -32.98
CA ASP A 31 25.15 -8.42 -32.19
C ASP A 31 24.99 -9.51 -31.11
N VAL A 32 24.17 -10.53 -31.38
CA VAL A 32 23.96 -11.70 -30.49
C VAL A 32 25.04 -12.77 -30.70
N GLY A 33 26.29 -12.35 -30.92
CA GLY A 33 27.43 -13.24 -31.18
C GLY A 33 28.31 -13.55 -29.97
N LYS A 34 28.19 -12.85 -28.83
CA LYS A 34 29.18 -12.93 -27.74
C LYS A 34 28.68 -12.95 -26.28
N ILE A 35 27.39 -13.19 -26.00
CA ILE A 35 26.91 -13.24 -24.60
C ILE A 35 25.99 -14.45 -24.35
N ILE A 36 26.53 -15.66 -24.53
CA ILE A 36 25.80 -16.92 -24.23
C ILE A 36 26.40 -17.70 -23.03
N ILE A 37 27.51 -17.26 -22.44
CA ILE A 37 28.09 -18.01 -21.29
C ILE A 37 27.50 -17.58 -19.94
N GLY A 38 27.04 -16.33 -19.80
CA GLY A 38 26.58 -15.79 -18.51
C GLY A 38 25.17 -16.21 -18.08
N ILE A 39 24.24 -16.44 -19.02
CA ILE A 39 22.82 -16.72 -18.70
C ILE A 39 22.63 -18.19 -18.29
N ALA A 40 23.43 -19.12 -18.83
CA ALA A 40 23.34 -20.54 -18.49
C ALA A 40 23.71 -20.84 -17.02
N ALA A 41 24.62 -20.05 -16.43
CA ALA A 41 25.01 -20.20 -15.03
C ALA A 41 23.87 -19.86 -14.05
N LEU A 42 22.99 -18.92 -14.40
CA LEU A 42 21.79 -18.60 -13.59
C LEU A 42 20.69 -19.65 -13.74
N ALA A 43 20.59 -20.31 -14.90
CA ALA A 43 19.61 -21.39 -15.12
C ALA A 43 19.94 -22.64 -14.28
N ALA A 44 21.23 -22.96 -14.08
CA ALA A 44 21.66 -24.11 -13.29
C ALA A 44 21.33 -23.99 -11.79
N LEU A 45 21.22 -22.77 -11.26
CA LEU A 45 20.90 -22.53 -9.85
C LEU A 45 19.40 -22.68 -9.52
N ASN A 46 18.52 -22.65 -10.53
CA ASN A 46 17.07 -22.77 -10.34
C ASN A 46 16.53 -24.21 -10.37
N ALA A 47 17.37 -25.21 -10.64
CA ALA A 47 16.93 -26.60 -10.79
C ALA A 47 16.82 -27.38 -9.46
N ALA A 48 16.99 -26.73 -8.31
CA ALA A 48 16.95 -27.39 -6.99
C ALA A 48 16.13 -26.62 -5.93
N ILE A 49 15.07 -25.92 -6.33
CA ILE A 49 14.06 -25.44 -5.38
C ILE A 49 12.73 -26.11 -5.72
N GLU A 50 12.62 -27.36 -5.29
CA GLU A 50 11.34 -27.96 -5.01
C GLU A 50 10.79 -27.33 -3.73
N ASN A 51 9.74 -26.52 -3.85
CA ASN A 51 8.99 -26.06 -2.70
C ASN A 51 7.51 -26.33 -2.96
N ASN A 52 7.10 -27.53 -2.56
CA ASN A 52 5.71 -27.92 -2.36
C ASN A 52 5.13 -27.07 -1.21
N ARG A 53 4.54 -25.93 -1.54
CA ARG A 53 3.63 -25.21 -0.66
C ARG A 53 2.24 -25.18 -1.28
N ARG A 54 1.58 -26.34 -1.24
CA ARG A 54 0.14 -26.35 -1.03
C ARG A 54 -0.10 -25.97 0.42
N ASP A 55 -0.31 -24.68 0.66
CA ASP A 55 -1.22 -24.22 1.70
C ASP A 55 -1.49 -22.73 1.51
N ARG A 56 -2.75 -22.35 1.68
CA ARG A 56 -3.26 -20.98 1.62
C ARG A 56 -2.45 -20.08 2.55
N GLN A 57 -1.43 -19.41 2.04
CA GLN A 57 -0.82 -18.28 2.72
C GLN A 57 -1.61 -17.03 2.33
N GLN A 58 -2.71 -16.84 3.05
CA GLN A 58 -3.30 -15.52 3.24
C GLN A 58 -2.17 -14.62 3.77
N PRO A 59 -1.87 -13.47 3.16
CA PRO A 59 -0.83 -12.60 3.67
C PRO A 59 -1.24 -12.10 5.06
N GLU A 60 -0.68 -12.72 6.08
CA GLU A 60 -0.69 -12.21 7.45
C GLU A 60 0.20 -10.98 7.47
N THR A 61 -0.38 -9.85 7.07
CA THR A 61 0.18 -8.52 7.40
C THR A 61 0.54 -8.52 8.89
N PRO A 62 1.79 -8.19 9.28
CA PRO A 62 2.19 -8.12 10.67
C PRO A 62 1.30 -7.14 11.44
N GLN A 63 0.34 -7.69 12.17
CA GLN A 63 -0.50 -6.93 13.09
C GLN A 63 0.38 -6.54 14.26
N HIS A 64 1.05 -5.39 14.15
CA HIS A 64 1.65 -4.76 15.32
C HIS A 64 0.51 -4.44 16.30
N PRO A 65 0.49 -5.04 17.51
CA PRO A 65 -0.46 -4.65 18.51
C PRO A 65 -0.03 -3.28 19.04
N THR A 66 -0.54 -2.21 18.42
CA THR A 66 -0.51 -0.88 19.02
C THR A 66 -1.44 -0.92 20.22
N SER A 67 -0.86 -1.24 21.38
CA SER A 67 -1.47 -1.09 22.68
C SER A 67 -1.70 0.40 22.92
N GLY A 68 -2.97 0.81 23.02
CA GLY A 68 -3.34 2.18 23.39
C GLY A 68 -4.69 2.66 22.86
N ASN A 69 -5.76 2.30 23.57
CA ASN A 69 -7.05 2.99 23.68
C ASN A 69 -8.05 2.93 22.50
N ASN A 70 -9.15 2.21 22.72
CA ASN A 70 -10.42 2.27 21.99
C ASN A 70 -10.31 2.25 20.46
N GLN A 71 -9.94 1.09 19.90
CA GLN A 71 -10.27 0.78 18.51
C GLN A 71 -11.80 0.68 18.40
N GLN A 72 -12.47 1.82 18.15
CA GLN A 72 -13.92 1.90 18.06
C GLN A 72 -14.37 1.05 16.86
N SER A 73 -14.93 -0.12 17.18
CA SER A 73 -15.46 -1.05 16.18
C SER A 73 -16.71 -0.46 15.57
N LEU A 74 -16.69 -0.28 14.26
CA LEU A 74 -17.82 0.19 13.49
C LEU A 74 -18.61 -1.02 12.96
N PRO A 75 -19.94 -1.03 13.10
CA PRO A 75 -20.76 -2.12 12.61
C PRO A 75 -20.75 -2.17 11.08
N GLN A 76 -20.46 -3.35 10.52
CA GLN A 76 -20.56 -3.56 9.07
C GLN A 76 -22.00 -3.45 8.59
N SER A 77 -23.01 -3.66 9.45
CA SER A 77 -24.42 -3.45 9.14
C SER A 77 -24.74 -2.01 8.70
N CYS A 78 -23.92 -1.03 9.11
CA CYS A 78 -24.04 0.35 8.65
C CYS A 78 -23.30 0.64 7.34
N MET A 79 -22.57 -0.32 6.78
CA MET A 79 -21.95 -0.19 5.47
C MET A 79 -22.97 -0.50 4.40
N GLU A 80 -23.27 0.51 3.59
CA GLU A 80 -24.23 0.41 2.50
C GLU A 80 -23.51 0.67 1.17
N ARG A 81 -24.00 0.02 0.13
CA ARG A 81 -23.62 0.35 -1.24
C ARG A 81 -24.55 1.44 -1.75
N ILE A 82 -23.96 2.45 -2.36
CA ILE A 82 -24.61 3.66 -2.82
C ILE A 82 -24.41 3.76 -4.31
N ASP A 83 -25.51 3.76 -5.03
CA ASP A 83 -25.51 4.00 -6.46
C ASP A 83 -25.44 5.50 -6.72
N THR A 84 -24.47 5.89 -7.52
CA THR A 84 -24.31 7.26 -7.99
C THR A 84 -24.25 7.24 -9.51
N ARG A 85 -24.44 8.40 -10.15
CA ARG A 85 -24.25 8.55 -11.60
C ARG A 85 -22.84 8.17 -12.10
N TYR A 86 -21.87 8.06 -11.21
CA TYR A 86 -20.47 7.69 -11.51
C TYR A 86 -20.14 6.24 -11.12
N GLY A 87 -21.15 5.45 -10.75
CA GLY A 87 -21.01 4.05 -10.34
C GLY A 87 -21.29 3.81 -8.86
N GLU A 88 -21.14 2.55 -8.46
CA GLU A 88 -21.41 2.08 -7.10
C GLU A 88 -20.26 2.43 -6.15
N HIS A 89 -20.58 3.02 -5.00
CA HIS A 89 -19.63 3.36 -3.95
C HIS A 89 -20.06 2.69 -2.64
N ARG A 90 -19.12 2.38 -1.73
CA ARG A 90 -19.46 1.86 -0.39
C ARG A 90 -19.10 2.89 0.66
N MET A 91 -20.03 3.16 1.57
CA MET A 91 -19.77 4.03 2.71
C MET A 91 -20.53 3.57 3.95
N LEU A 92 -20.04 3.95 5.13
CA LEU A 92 -20.79 3.80 6.37
C LEU A 92 -21.78 4.96 6.52
N MET A 93 -23.07 4.65 6.55
CA MET A 93 -24.13 5.64 6.62
C MET A 93 -24.11 6.39 7.96
N ARG A 94 -23.97 7.72 7.92
CA ARG A 94 -23.94 8.57 9.12
C ARG A 94 -25.16 8.35 10.02
N ARG A 95 -26.34 8.25 9.39
CA ARG A 95 -27.62 7.98 10.07
C ARG A 95 -27.67 6.62 10.77
N CYS A 96 -27.06 5.59 10.17
CA CYS A 96 -27.04 4.26 10.76
C CYS A 96 -26.08 4.21 11.94
N LEU A 97 -24.91 4.82 11.81
CA LEU A 97 -23.93 4.94 12.88
C LEU A 97 -24.55 5.62 14.12
N GLN A 98 -25.27 6.72 13.93
CA GLN A 98 -25.99 7.41 15.01
C GLN A 98 -27.05 6.52 15.70
N ARG A 99 -27.73 5.66 14.94
CA ARG A 99 -28.75 4.74 15.47
C ARG A 99 -28.16 3.55 16.22
N ASN A 100 -26.89 3.22 15.98
CA ASN A 100 -26.17 2.14 16.66
C ASN A 100 -25.22 2.71 17.73
N ASP A 101 -25.59 3.85 18.34
CA ASP A 101 -24.85 4.54 19.39
C ASP A 101 -23.38 4.86 19.08
N ILE A 102 -23.03 4.90 17.79
CA ILE A 102 -21.70 5.34 17.36
C ILE A 102 -21.66 6.86 17.36
N ARG A 103 -20.78 7.40 18.22
CA ARG A 103 -20.48 8.82 18.29
C ARG A 103 -19.76 9.28 17.02
N VAL A 104 -20.53 9.70 16.04
CA VAL A 104 -20.03 10.25 14.76
C VAL A 104 -19.14 11.49 14.91
N ARG A 105 -19.22 12.21 16.03
CA ARG A 105 -18.31 13.33 16.34
C ARG A 105 -16.88 12.87 16.65
N ASP A 106 -16.73 11.62 17.06
CA ASP A 106 -15.41 11.02 17.32
C ASP A 106 -14.78 10.48 16.05
N LEU A 107 -15.56 10.33 14.96
CA LEU A 107 -15.03 9.90 13.68
C LEU A 107 -14.27 11.06 13.02
N PRO A 108 -13.15 10.78 12.32
CA PRO A 108 -12.39 11.83 11.66
C PRO A 108 -13.23 12.50 10.56
N ASN A 109 -13.46 13.81 10.68
CA ASN A 109 -14.19 14.59 9.66
C ASN A 109 -13.55 14.47 8.27
N ARG A 110 -12.23 14.23 8.18
CA ARG A 110 -11.52 13.98 6.91
C ARG A 110 -12.02 12.75 6.15
N CYS A 111 -12.66 11.80 6.83
CA CYS A 111 -13.23 10.60 6.22
C CYS A 111 -14.72 10.75 5.90
N GLU A 112 -15.35 11.88 6.26
CA GLU A 112 -16.75 12.14 5.93
C GLU A 112 -16.86 12.44 4.43
N VAL A 113 -17.81 11.78 3.78
CA VAL A 113 -18.10 11.92 2.36
C VAL A 113 -19.58 12.23 2.15
N ARG A 114 -19.85 13.03 1.12
CA ARG A 114 -21.20 13.32 0.64
C ARG A 114 -21.33 12.85 -0.79
N LEU A 115 -22.18 11.85 -1.00
CA LEU A 115 -22.47 11.30 -2.34
C LEU A 115 -23.84 11.79 -2.80
N PHE A 116 -23.94 12.17 -4.06
CA PHE A 116 -25.21 12.57 -4.68
C PHE A 116 -25.81 11.35 -5.39
N THR A 117 -26.95 10.89 -4.89
CA THR A 117 -27.76 9.81 -5.48
C THR A 117 -28.98 10.40 -6.17
N ASP A 118 -29.76 9.57 -6.86
CA ASP A 118 -31.01 10.00 -7.48
C ASP A 118 -32.03 10.49 -6.43
N ASP A 119 -32.06 9.85 -5.26
CA ASP A 119 -32.85 10.28 -4.11
C ASP A 119 -32.25 11.48 -3.32
N GLY A 120 -31.28 12.19 -3.89
CA GLY A 120 -30.60 13.33 -3.27
C GLY A 120 -29.31 13.00 -2.50
N PRO A 121 -28.71 13.97 -1.81
CA PRO A 121 -27.42 13.79 -1.16
C PRO A 121 -27.51 12.85 0.05
N ARG A 122 -26.53 11.94 0.16
CA ARG A 122 -26.33 11.04 1.29
C ARG A 122 -24.99 11.34 1.95
N ASN A 123 -24.97 11.33 3.28
CA ASN A 123 -23.76 11.56 4.07
C ASN A 123 -23.32 10.26 4.73
N GLY A 124 -22.01 10.01 4.73
CA GLY A 124 -21.43 8.84 5.35
C GLY A 124 -19.93 8.98 5.53
N PHE A 125 -19.27 7.87 5.84
CA PHE A 125 -17.84 7.82 6.02
C PHE A 125 -17.21 6.78 5.10
N ASP A 126 -16.07 7.13 4.51
CA ASP A 126 -15.32 6.23 3.65
C ASP A 126 -14.68 5.09 4.51
N PRO A 127 -15.01 3.81 4.25
CA PRO A 127 -14.46 2.69 4.99
C PRO A 127 -12.95 2.50 4.78
N ALA A 128 -12.40 2.90 3.64
CA ALA A 128 -10.96 2.86 3.38
C ALA A 128 -10.23 3.90 4.23
N CYS A 129 -10.71 5.15 4.22
CA CYS A 129 -10.16 6.23 5.05
C CYS A 129 -10.24 5.88 6.55
N LEU A 130 -11.37 5.34 7.00
CA LEU A 130 -11.56 4.93 8.39
C LEU A 130 -10.58 3.84 8.84
N ARG A 131 -10.32 2.84 7.98
CA ARG A 131 -9.29 1.81 8.26
C ARG A 131 -7.90 2.41 8.36
N GLN A 132 -7.55 3.34 7.46
CA GLN A 132 -6.28 4.06 7.52
C GLN A 132 -6.16 4.94 8.78
N ALA A 133 -7.28 5.46 9.28
CA ALA A 133 -7.35 6.21 10.52
C ALA A 133 -7.34 5.34 11.79
N GLY A 134 -7.31 4.00 11.67
CA GLY A 134 -7.24 3.07 12.80
C GLY A 134 -8.58 2.51 13.28
N TYR A 135 -9.70 2.80 12.60
CA TYR A 135 -11.00 2.21 12.92
C TYR A 135 -11.12 0.81 12.33
N ARG A 136 -11.79 -0.07 13.07
CA ARG A 136 -12.07 -1.44 12.63
C ARG A 136 -13.52 -1.55 12.25
N ILE A 137 -13.81 -2.25 11.17
CA ILE A 137 -15.18 -2.54 10.75
C ILE A 137 -15.45 -4.02 11.06
N ASP A 138 -16.39 -4.28 11.96
CA ASP A 138 -16.70 -5.62 12.47
C ASP A 138 -18.04 -6.12 11.92
N ARG A 139 -18.09 -7.42 11.60
CA ARG A 139 -19.28 -8.14 11.14
C ARG A 139 -20.19 -8.60 12.28
N ARG A 140 -19.73 -8.54 13.53
CA ARG A 140 -20.44 -9.10 14.70
C ARG A 140 -21.41 -8.13 15.40
N HIS A 141 -21.56 -6.90 14.91
CA HIS A 141 -22.42 -5.86 15.47
C HIS A 141 -23.67 -5.63 14.61
#